data_AF-A0AAW2ICS7-F1
#
_entry.id   AF-A0AAW2ICS7-F1
#
_cell.length_a   1.000
_cell.length_b   1.000
_cell.length_c   1.000
_cell.angle_alpha   90.00
_cell.angle_beta   90.00
_cell.angle_gamma   90.00
#
_symmetry.space_group_name_H-M   'P 1'
#
loop_
_entity.id
_entity.type
_entity.pdbx_description
1 polymer ?
#
loop_
_entity_poly.entity_id
_entity_poly.type
_entity_poly.pdbx_seq_one_letter_code
_entity_poly.pdbx_strand_id
1 'polypeptide(L)'
;MSQTIQEATLREDEQEFLPEEVSEMATSIIEKVLGENTYSEFRVSHWTTTIIERILTELAKLKRPFKYVVMCSLQQKVGAGLMVSSCSYWEPSVDGYCAVKWSNDYIFCYVHVYGVQI
;
A
#
# COMPACT_ATOMS: atom_id res chain seq x y z
N MET A 1 -36.75 -27.55 18.62
CA MET A 1 -35.32 -27.58 19.01
C MET A 1 -34.58 -26.76 17.97
N SER A 2 -34.73 -25.43 18.08
CA SER A 2 -34.36 -24.45 17.05
C SER A 2 -32.84 -24.30 17.01
N GLN A 3 -32.26 -24.48 15.82
CA GLN A 3 -30.92 -24.00 15.52
C GLN A 3 -30.96 -22.47 15.57
N THR A 4 -30.14 -21.86 16.44
CA THR A 4 -29.92 -20.41 16.45
C THR A 4 -28.42 -20.17 16.28
N ILE A 5 -28.06 -19.91 15.02
CA ILE A 5 -27.24 -18.78 14.56
C ILE A 5 -26.18 -18.32 15.57
N GLN A 6 -24.96 -18.81 15.38
CA GLN A 6 -23.76 -18.16 15.87
C GLN A 6 -23.17 -17.39 14.68
N GLU A 7 -23.76 -16.23 14.38
CA GLU A 7 -23.12 -15.24 13.51
C GLU A 7 -21.79 -14.87 14.16
N ALA A 8 -20.70 -15.15 13.46
CA ALA A 8 -19.37 -14.69 13.83
C ALA A 8 -19.41 -13.16 13.85
N THR A 9 -19.47 -12.58 15.03
CA THR A 9 -19.20 -11.16 15.24
C THR A 9 -17.73 -10.95 14.87
N LEU A 10 -17.47 -10.68 13.59
CA LEU A 10 -16.16 -10.20 13.13
C LEU A 10 -15.85 -8.97 13.96
N ARG A 11 -14.63 -8.91 14.52
CA ARG A 11 -14.24 -7.76 15.34
C ARG A 11 -14.30 -6.52 14.46
N GLU A 12 -14.75 -5.39 14.99
CA GLU A 12 -14.82 -4.12 14.23
C GLU A 12 -13.45 -3.78 13.61
N ASP A 13 -12.36 -4.15 14.30
CA ASP A 13 -10.97 -4.07 13.84
C ASP A 13 -10.66 -4.85 12.53
N GLU A 14 -11.43 -5.90 12.21
CA GLU A 14 -11.27 -6.69 10.97
C GLU A 14 -11.97 -6.05 9.76
N GLN A 15 -12.82 -5.04 9.98
CA GLN A 15 -13.50 -4.29 8.92
C GLN A 15 -12.91 -2.92 8.66
N GLU A 16 -12.02 -2.42 9.53
CA GLU A 16 -11.42 -1.11 9.37
C GLU A 16 -10.13 -1.17 8.53
N PHE A 17 -9.92 -0.17 7.69
CA PHE A 17 -8.64 0.04 7.03
C PHE A 17 -7.70 0.74 8.01
N LEU A 18 -6.58 0.10 8.36
CA LEU A 18 -5.60 0.65 9.31
C LEU A 18 -4.41 1.25 8.55
N PRO A 19 -4.33 2.58 8.35
CA PRO A 19 -3.29 3.19 7.52
C PRO A 19 -1.88 3.00 8.08
N GLU A 20 -1.73 2.95 9.41
CA GLU A 20 -0.44 2.77 10.07
C GLU A 20 0.14 1.37 9.79
N GLU A 21 -0.66 0.32 9.97
CA GLU A 21 -0.28 -1.07 9.65
C GLU A 21 0.13 -1.21 8.17
N VAL A 22 -0.66 -0.62 7.27
CA VAL A 22 -0.38 -0.63 5.83
C VAL A 22 0.88 0.17 5.49
N SER A 23 1.10 1.30 6.16
CA SER A 23 2.28 2.15 5.98
C SER A 23 3.57 1.43 6.39
N GLU A 24 3.58 0.79 7.56
CA GLU A 24 4.73 0.02 8.05
C GLU A 24 5.04 -1.16 7.15
N MET A 25 4.01 -1.90 6.74
CA MET A 25 4.13 -3.02 5.81
C MET A 25 4.71 -2.57 4.46
N ALA A 26 4.15 -1.51 3.86
CA ALA A 26 4.64 -0.97 2.60
C ALA A 26 6.08 -0.47 2.73
N THR A 27 6.43 0.23 3.81
CA THR A 27 7.81 0.69 4.08
C THR A 27 8.79 -0.48 4.14
N SER A 28 8.45 -1.55 4.88
CA SER A 28 9.29 -2.75 4.97
C SER A 28 9.49 -3.44 3.62
N ILE A 29 8.45 -3.48 2.77
CA ILE A 29 8.53 -4.06 1.43
C ILE A 29 9.44 -3.20 0.54
N ILE A 30 9.28 -1.88 0.57
CA ILE A 30 10.12 -0.96 -0.21
C ILE A 30 11.59 -1.09 0.20
N GLU A 31 11.89 -1.13 1.50
CA GLU A 31 13.24 -1.32 2.02
C GLU A 31 13.87 -2.63 1.55
N LYS A 32 13.11 -3.74 1.57
CA LYS A 32 13.60 -5.04 1.09
C LYS A 32 13.88 -5.05 -0.42
N VAL A 33 13.16 -4.27 -1.21
CA VAL A 33 13.31 -4.24 -2.67
C VAL A 33 14.36 -3.22 -3.11
N LEU A 34 14.43 -2.05 -2.48
CA LEU A 34 15.26 -0.93 -2.93
C LEU A 34 16.42 -0.56 -2.01
N GLY A 35 16.44 -1.04 -0.76
CA GLY A 35 17.37 -0.59 0.29
C GLY A 35 18.83 -0.62 -0.12
N GLU A 36 19.29 -1.75 -0.68
CA GLU A 36 20.69 -1.94 -1.09
C GLU A 36 20.94 -1.65 -2.59
N ASN A 37 19.91 -1.21 -3.33
CA ASN A 37 20.01 -1.04 -4.78
C ASN A 37 20.38 0.40 -5.17
N THR A 38 21.36 0.52 -6.06
CA THR A 38 21.66 1.76 -6.80
C THR A 38 20.67 1.95 -7.95
N TYR A 39 20.37 3.18 -8.34
CA TYR A 39 19.44 3.44 -9.46
C TYR A 39 19.90 2.76 -10.75
N SER A 40 18.98 2.04 -11.41
CA SER A 40 19.19 1.41 -12.70
C SER A 40 17.88 1.44 -13.49
N GLU A 41 17.86 2.18 -14.60
CA GLU A 41 16.67 2.36 -15.44
C GLU A 41 16.06 1.01 -15.88
N PHE A 42 16.89 0.05 -16.27
CA PHE A 42 16.46 -1.29 -16.68
C PHE A 42 15.73 -2.07 -15.57
N ARG A 43 16.00 -1.76 -14.30
CA ARG A 43 15.41 -2.46 -13.14
C ARG A 43 14.20 -1.73 -12.57
N VAL A 44 13.99 -0.45 -12.92
CA VAL A 44 12.86 0.36 -12.40
C VAL A 44 11.52 -0.35 -12.58
N SER A 45 11.23 -0.81 -13.80
CA SER A 45 9.98 -1.52 -14.11
C SER A 45 9.79 -2.79 -13.28
N HIS A 46 10.87 -3.56 -13.09
CA HIS A 46 10.82 -4.76 -12.27
C HIS A 46 10.59 -4.43 -10.79
N TRP A 47 11.29 -3.42 -10.25
CA TRP A 47 11.10 -2.99 -8.86
C TRP A 47 9.69 -2.46 -8.61
N THR A 48 9.14 -1.63 -9.50
CA THR A 48 7.77 -1.11 -9.35
C THR A 48 6.75 -2.24 -9.29
N THR A 49 6.84 -3.20 -10.22
CA THR A 49 5.93 -4.35 -10.26
C THR A 49 6.09 -5.21 -9.00
N THR A 50 7.32 -5.48 -8.60
CA THR A 50 7.61 -6.28 -7.40
C THR A 50 7.06 -5.64 -6.13
N ILE A 51 7.18 -4.31 -5.99
CA ILE A 51 6.64 -3.58 -4.83
C ILE A 51 5.11 -3.67 -4.82
N ILE A 52 4.47 -3.39 -5.96
CA ILE A 52 3.01 -3.43 -6.09
C ILE A 52 2.47 -4.82 -5.78
N GLU A 53 3.03 -5.87 -6.39
CA GLU A 53 2.59 -7.25 -6.20
C GLU A 53 2.76 -7.71 -4.74
N ARG A 54 3.88 -7.37 -4.10
CA ARG A 54 4.12 -7.74 -2.70
C ARG A 54 3.14 -7.05 -1.76
N ILE A 55 2.89 -5.75 -1.95
CA ILE A 55 1.91 -5.01 -1.13
C ILE A 55 0.52 -5.61 -1.30
N LEU A 56 0.08 -5.85 -2.55
CA LEU A 56 -1.22 -6.48 -2.82
C LEU A 56 -1.32 -7.89 -2.22
N THR A 57 -0.23 -8.66 -2.24
CA THR A 57 -0.19 -10.00 -1.66
C THR A 57 -0.36 -9.96 -0.14
N GLU A 58 0.33 -9.06 0.55
CA GLU A 58 0.16 -8.91 2.01
C GLU A 58 -1.23 -8.38 2.37
N LEU A 59 -1.75 -7.40 1.62
CA LEU A 59 -3.13 -6.89 1.81
C LEU A 59 -4.18 -7.99 1.61
N ALA A 60 -3.99 -8.88 0.63
CA ALA A 60 -4.89 -10.00 0.39
C ALA A 60 -4.88 -11.03 1.54
N LYS A 61 -3.77 -11.18 2.27
CA LYS A 61 -3.68 -12.08 3.43
C LYS A 61 -4.50 -11.58 4.63
N LEU A 62 -4.73 -10.27 4.73
CA LEU A 62 -5.56 -9.69 5.79
C LEU A 62 -7.04 -10.11 5.67
N LYS A 63 -7.46 -10.62 4.49
CA LYS A 63 -8.83 -11.13 4.23
C LYS A 63 -9.96 -10.15 4.61
N ARG A 64 -9.67 -8.85 4.64
CA ARG A 64 -10.67 -7.80 4.87
C ARG A 64 -11.45 -7.52 3.58
N PRO A 65 -12.76 -7.17 3.66
CA PRO A 65 -13.63 -6.99 2.49
C PRO A 65 -13.40 -5.63 1.79
N PHE A 66 -12.21 -5.46 1.21
CA PHE A 66 -11.81 -4.24 0.51
C PHE A 66 -11.36 -4.52 -0.93
N LYS A 67 -11.59 -3.54 -1.79
CA LYS A 67 -10.88 -3.39 -3.07
C LYS A 67 -9.65 -2.54 -2.84
N TYR A 68 -8.48 -3.09 -3.16
CA TYR A 68 -7.21 -2.38 -3.00
C TYR A 68 -6.69 -1.82 -4.32
N VAL A 69 -6.21 -0.59 -4.28
CA VAL A 69 -5.46 0.03 -5.38
C VAL A 69 -4.09 0.46 -4.84
N VAL A 70 -3.02 0.06 -5.51
CA VAL A 70 -1.65 0.44 -5.14
C VAL A 70 -1.00 1.15 -6.31
N MET A 71 -0.53 2.38 -6.08
CA MET A 71 0.22 3.17 -7.05
C MET A 71 1.65 3.36 -6.53
N CYS A 72 2.64 2.98 -7.32
CA CYS A 72 4.05 3.15 -7.00
C CYS A 72 4.71 4.09 -8.03
N SER A 73 5.38 5.14 -7.55
CA SER A 73 6.14 6.08 -8.38
C SER A 73 7.60 6.09 -7.92
N LEU A 74 8.51 5.80 -8.85
CA LEU A 74 9.96 5.84 -8.63
C LEU A 74 10.59 7.00 -9.40
N GLN A 75 11.53 7.69 -8.78
CA GLN A 75 12.26 8.79 -9.39
C GLN A 75 13.74 8.74 -9.02
N GLN A 76 14.62 8.98 -9.99
CA GLN A 76 16.05 9.16 -9.75
C GLN A 76 16.35 10.49 -9.03
N LYS A 77 17.24 10.46 -8.04
CA LYS A 77 17.77 11.66 -7.37
C LYS A 77 18.81 12.36 -8.24
N VAL A 78 18.35 13.22 -9.14
CA VAL A 78 19.20 14.05 -10.02
C VAL A 78 18.96 15.56 -9.83
N GLY A 79 18.34 15.95 -8.72
CA GLY A 79 17.96 17.35 -8.46
C GLY A 79 16.68 17.81 -9.19
N ALA A 80 15.96 16.90 -9.85
CA ALA A 80 14.66 17.19 -10.45
C ALA A 80 13.55 17.22 -9.39
N GLY A 81 12.64 18.19 -9.50
CA GLY A 81 11.45 18.27 -8.65
C GLY A 81 10.39 17.24 -9.06
N LEU A 82 9.67 16.69 -8.06
CA LEU A 82 8.49 15.85 -8.26
C LEU A 82 7.42 16.26 -7.26
N MET A 83 6.20 16.40 -7.75
CA MET A 83 5.00 16.59 -6.94
C MET A 83 4.06 15.42 -7.21
N VAL A 84 3.68 14.71 -6.16
CA VAL A 84 2.68 13.64 -6.21
C VAL A 84 1.52 14.05 -5.34
N SER A 85 0.33 14.14 -5.94
CA SER A 85 -0.91 14.51 -5.28
C SER A 85 -1.97 13.46 -5.61
N SER A 86 -2.85 13.19 -4.66
CA SER A 86 -4.00 12.31 -4.83
C SER A 86 -5.27 13.02 -4.38
N CYS A 87 -6.37 12.76 -5.09
CA CYS A 87 -7.70 13.21 -4.70
C CYS A 87 -8.65 12.02 -4.89
N SER A 88 -9.51 11.80 -3.91
CA SER A 88 -10.47 10.71 -3.91
C SER A 88 -11.84 11.25 -3.54
N TYR A 89 -12.89 10.67 -4.11
CA TYR A 89 -14.28 10.94 -3.75
C TYR A 89 -14.93 9.63 -3.33
N TRP A 90 -15.16 9.47 -2.03
CA TRP A 90 -15.48 8.19 -1.38
C TRP A 90 -16.05 8.41 0.03
N GLU A 91 -16.40 7.35 0.76
CA GLU A 91 -17.01 7.45 2.09
C GLU A 91 -15.93 7.45 3.19
N PRO A 92 -15.66 8.59 3.87
CA PRO A 92 -14.53 8.76 4.77
C PRO A 92 -14.57 7.91 6.05
N SER A 93 -15.73 7.34 6.41
CA SER A 93 -15.86 6.48 7.59
C SER A 93 -15.47 5.03 7.34
N VAL A 94 -15.41 4.61 6.07
CA VAL A 94 -15.16 3.20 5.70
C VAL A 94 -13.99 3.02 4.75
N ASP A 95 -13.74 4.00 3.89
CA ASP A 95 -12.66 3.97 2.92
C ASP A 95 -11.37 4.54 3.51
N GLY A 96 -10.25 3.98 3.09
CA GLY A 96 -8.94 4.27 3.66
C GLY A 96 -7.88 4.60 2.62
N TYR A 97 -6.94 5.44 3.03
CA TYR A 97 -5.80 5.85 2.23
C TYR A 97 -4.52 5.86 3.06
N CYS A 98 -3.43 5.44 2.44
CA CYS A 98 -2.09 5.51 3.01
C CYS A 98 -1.09 6.02 1.95
N ALA A 99 -0.24 6.96 2.36
CA ALA A 99 0.86 7.47 1.54
C ALA A 99 2.19 7.16 2.22
N VAL A 100 3.09 6.49 1.51
CA VAL A 100 4.44 6.17 1.99
C VAL A 100 5.45 6.86 1.09
N LYS A 101 6.38 7.58 1.73
CA LYS A 101 7.54 8.17 1.08
C LYS A 101 8.79 7.49 1.61
N TRP A 102 9.56 6.90 0.71
CA TRP A 102 10.83 6.26 1.01
C TRP A 102 11.94 6.82 0.11
N SER A 103 13.18 6.83 0.59
CA SER A 103 14.32 7.24 -0.24
C SER A 103 15.64 6.63 0.21
N ASN A 104 16.52 6.36 -0.74
CA ASN A 104 17.94 6.09 -0.51
C ASN A 104 18.81 7.16 -1.21
N ASP A 105 20.12 6.99 -1.31
CA ASP A 105 21.01 8.00 -1.91
C ASP A 105 20.74 8.29 -3.39
N TYR A 106 20.08 7.37 -4.11
CA TYR A 106 19.91 7.45 -5.57
C TYR A 106 18.46 7.56 -6.04
N ILE A 107 17.48 7.21 -5.20
CA ILE A 107 16.09 6.96 -5.59
C ILE A 107 15.13 7.57 -4.57
N PHE A 108 14.06 8.19 -5.06
CA PHE A 108 12.82 8.44 -4.31
C PHE A 108 11.75 7.42 -4.72
N CYS A 109 11.03 6.90 -3.74
CA CYS A 109 9.88 6.03 -3.93
C CYS A 109 8.67 6.60 -3.21
N TYR A 110 7.57 6.75 -3.93
CA TYR A 110 6.28 7.16 -3.41
C TYR A 110 5.28 6.05 -3.68
N VAL A 111 4.62 5.58 -2.63
CA VAL A 111 3.58 4.56 -2.73
C VAL A 111 2.29 5.09 -2.13
N HIS A 112 1.21 4.97 -2.89
CA HIS A 112 -0.14 5.31 -2.47
C HIS A 112 -0.97 4.03 -2.46
N VAL A 113 -1.56 3.73 -1.31
CA VAL A 113 -2.45 2.58 -1.14
C VAL A 113 -3.83 3.10 -0.80
N TYR A 114 -4.83 2.60 -1.52
CA TYR A 114 -6.23 2.92 -1.33
C TYR A 114 -6.95 1.61 -0.99
N GLY A 115 -7.75 1.61 0.08
CA GLY A 115 -8.67 0.53 0.42
C GLY A 115 -10.09 1.06 0.35
N VAL A 116 -10.89 0.53 -0.57
CA VAL A 116 -12.30 0.90 -0.73
C VAL A 116 -13.17 -0.25 -0.25
N GLN A 117 -14.03 -0.02 0.74
CA GLN A 117 -14.85 -1.08 1.32
C GLN A 117 -15.87 -1.58 0.29
N ILE A 118 -16.19 -2.88 0.34
CA ILE A 118 -17.11 -3.55 -0.61
C ILE A 118 -18.53 -3.62 -0.05
#